data_AF-A0A6V7KSC8-F1
#
_entry.id   AF-A0A6V7KSC8-F1
#
_cell.length_a   1.000
_cell.length_b   1.000
_cell.length_c   1.000
_cell.angle_alpha   90.00
_cell.angle_beta   90.00
_cell.angle_gamma   90.00
#
_symmetry.space_group_name_H-M   'P 1'
#
loop_
_entity.id
_entity.type
_entity.pdbx_description
1 polymer ?
#
loop_
_entity_poly.entity_id
_entity_poly.type
_entity_poly.pdbx_seq_one_letter_code
_entity_poly.pdbx_strand_id
1 'polypeptide(L)'
;YGSKHTTEECPEAIFIMCIQSMTGVILQAFMVGIVFAKLSRPKKRTQTLLFSRNAVICQRDGQPCLMFRVGDMRKSHIIEAHIRAQMIKRK
;
A
#
# COMPACT_ATOMS: atom_id res chain seq x y z
N TYR A 1 -13.30 -24.51 -23.75
CA TYR A 1 -14.26 -25.59 -24.11
C TYR A 1 -14.32 -25.94 -25.59
N GLY A 2 -13.64 -25.26 -26.53
CA GLY A 2 -13.41 -25.75 -27.90
C GLY A 2 -14.61 -25.86 -28.85
N SER A 3 -15.84 -25.85 -28.34
CA SER A 3 -17.08 -25.93 -29.13
C SER A 3 -17.34 -24.72 -30.03
N LYS A 4 -16.74 -23.57 -29.70
CA LYS A 4 -16.72 -22.37 -30.55
C LYS A 4 -15.27 -22.06 -30.86
N HIS A 5 -14.88 -22.29 -32.11
CA HIS A 5 -13.56 -21.98 -32.63
C HIS A 5 -13.72 -21.16 -33.92
N THR A 6 -12.73 -20.34 -34.20
CA THR A 6 -12.69 -19.52 -35.41
C THR A 6 -12.30 -20.40 -36.59
N THR A 7 -12.98 -20.25 -37.71
CA THR A 7 -12.65 -20.90 -38.98
C THR A 7 -11.81 -19.95 -39.84
N GLU A 8 -11.01 -20.50 -40.77
CA GLU A 8 -10.11 -19.72 -41.64
C GLU A 8 -10.83 -19.01 -42.80
N GLU A 9 -12.13 -19.25 -42.95
CA GLU A 9 -12.98 -18.66 -44.00
C GLU A 9 -13.03 -17.14 -43.94
N CYS A 10 -12.88 -16.55 -42.74
CA CYS A 10 -12.98 -15.12 -42.51
C CYS A 10 -11.66 -14.56 -41.95
N PRO A 11 -10.77 -13.97 -42.78
CA PRO A 11 -9.50 -13.41 -42.31
C PRO A 11 -9.68 -12.28 -41.28
N GLU A 12 -10.78 -11.54 -41.38
CA GLU A 12 -11.18 -10.51 -40.40
C GLU A 12 -11.33 -11.08 -38.97
N ALA A 13 -11.84 -12.30 -38.85
CA ALA A 13 -12.04 -12.94 -37.54
C ALA A 13 -10.69 -13.28 -36.87
N ILE A 14 -9.69 -13.68 -37.66
CA ILE A 14 -8.32 -13.94 -37.17
C ILE A 14 -7.69 -12.63 -36.67
N PHE A 15 -7.83 -11.54 -37.43
CA PHE A 15 -7.30 -10.24 -37.04
C PHE A 15 -7.90 -9.73 -35.72
N ILE A 16 -9.22 -9.81 -35.58
CA ILE A 16 -9.92 -9.44 -34.34
C ILE A 16 -9.45 -10.30 -33.16
N MET A 17 -9.30 -11.61 -33.34
CA MET A 17 -8.77 -12.49 -32.29
C MET A 17 -7.37 -12.10 -31.84
N CYS A 18 -6.47 -11.73 -32.77
CA CYS A 18 -5.13 -11.26 -32.43
C CYS A 18 -5.17 -10.00 -31.56
N ILE A 19 -5.94 -8.99 -31.97
CA ILE A 19 -6.09 -7.74 -31.21
C ILE A 19 -6.71 -8.00 -29.84
N GLN A 20 -7.74 -8.85 -29.77
CA GLN A 20 -8.39 -9.23 -28.52
C GLN A 20 -7.41 -9.94 -27.58
N SER A 21 -6.59 -10.85 -28.11
CA SER A 21 -5.59 -11.58 -27.33
C SER A 21 -4.51 -10.64 -26.78
N MET A 22 -3.97 -9.76 -27.62
CA MET A 22 -2.98 -8.75 -27.21
C MET A 22 -3.55 -7.84 -26.10
N THR A 23 -4.75 -7.32 -26.30
CA THR A 23 -5.41 -6.43 -25.33
C THR A 23 -5.72 -7.18 -24.03
N GLY A 24 -6.16 -8.43 -24.12
CA GLY A 24 -6.47 -9.29 -22.97
C GLY A 24 -5.25 -9.52 -22.09
N VAL A 25 -4.10 -9.86 -22.68
CA VAL A 25 -2.85 -10.07 -21.94
C VAL A 25 -2.37 -8.77 -21.29
N ILE A 26 -2.45 -7.64 -22.01
CA ILE A 26 -2.08 -6.32 -21.47
C ILE A 26 -2.93 -5.99 -20.23
N LEU A 27 -4.26 -6.11 -20.33
CA LEU A 27 -5.16 -5.84 -19.21
C LEU A 27 -4.93 -6.79 -18.03
N GLN A 28 -4.68 -8.07 -18.31
CA GLN A 28 -4.37 -9.05 -17.27
C GLN A 28 -3.08 -8.68 -16.52
N ALA A 29 -2.02 -8.29 -17.24
CA ALA A 29 -0.77 -7.86 -16.65
C ALA A 29 -0.95 -6.62 -15.75
N PHE A 30 -1.74 -5.62 -16.21
CA PHE A 30 -2.07 -4.45 -15.40
C PHE A 30 -2.84 -4.81 -14.12
N MET A 31 -3.86 -5.67 -14.22
CA MET A 31 -4.64 -6.07 -13.04
C MET A 31 -3.78 -6.78 -12.00
N VAL A 32 -2.96 -7.75 -12.42
CA VAL A 32 -2.04 -8.45 -11.53
C VAL A 32 -1.05 -7.48 -10.91
N GLY A 33 -0.47 -6.57 -11.70
CA GLY A 33 0.45 -5.55 -11.22
C GLY A 33 -0.17 -4.62 -10.18
N ILE A 34 -1.39 -4.14 -10.40
CA ILE A 34 -2.12 -3.26 -9.47
C ILE A 34 -2.46 -4.00 -8.18
N VAL A 35 -2.94 -5.24 -8.27
CA VAL A 35 -3.26 -6.06 -7.09
C VAL A 35 -1.99 -6.33 -6.28
N PHE A 36 -0.90 -6.73 -6.93
CA PHE A 36 0.38 -6.95 -6.27
C PHE A 36 0.93 -5.67 -5.62
N ALA A 37 0.85 -4.52 -6.30
CA ALA A 37 1.25 -3.24 -5.74
C ALA A 37 0.40 -2.85 -4.52
N LYS A 38 -0.91 -3.12 -4.54
CA LYS A 38 -1.81 -2.89 -3.40
C LYS A 38 -1.50 -3.82 -2.22
N LEU A 39 -1.18 -5.09 -2.47
CA LEU A 39 -0.84 -6.07 -1.42
C LEU A 39 0.54 -5.80 -0.81
N SER A 40 1.49 -5.39 -1.64
CA SER A 40 2.86 -5.05 -1.21
C SER A 40 2.92 -3.74 -0.41
N ARG A 41 1.93 -2.85 -0.53
CA ARG A 41 1.86 -1.63 0.27
C ARG A 41 1.73 -2.01 1.77
N PRO A 42 2.64 -1.54 2.65
CA PRO A 42 2.65 -1.91 4.06
C PRO A 42 1.58 -1.17 4.90
N LYS A 43 0.32 -1.10 4.41
CA LYS A 43 -0.79 -0.37 5.07
C LYS A 43 -1.12 -0.91 6.46
N LYS A 44 -0.80 -2.18 6.74
CA LYS A 44 -1.04 -2.81 8.05
C LYS A 44 0.00 -2.44 9.12
N ARG A 45 1.12 -1.79 8.78
CA ARG A 45 2.16 -1.43 9.78
C ARG A 45 1.73 -0.30 10.72
N THR A 46 0.85 0.60 10.28
CA THR A 46 0.29 1.65 11.15
C THR A 46 -0.54 1.08 12.30
N GLN A 47 -1.07 -0.15 12.16
CA GLN A 47 -1.86 -0.80 13.21
C GLN A 47 -1.02 -1.37 14.36
N THR A 48 0.28 -1.58 14.16
CA THR A 48 1.19 -2.12 15.19
C THR A 48 2.02 -1.05 15.89
N LEU A 49 1.97 0.20 15.40
CA LEU A 49 2.57 1.36 16.04
C LEU A 49 1.57 1.98 17.02
N LEU A 50 1.91 1.92 18.30
CA LEU A 50 1.09 2.44 19.38
C LEU A 50 1.71 3.68 19.98
N PHE A 51 0.87 4.66 20.28
CA PHE A 51 1.23 5.86 21.05
C PHE A 51 0.69 5.74 22.47
N SER A 52 1.36 6.37 23.44
CA SER A 52 0.81 6.53 24.78
C SER A 52 -0.52 7.28 24.72
N ARG A 53 -1.49 6.84 25.54
CA ARG A 53 -2.81 7.49 25.63
C ARG A 53 -2.72 8.95 26.09
N ASN A 54 -1.72 9.24 26.91
CA ASN A 54 -1.50 10.56 27.50
C ASN A 54 -0.10 11.02 27.15
N ALA A 55 0.03 12.32 26.89
CA ALA A 55 1.31 13.03 26.91
C ALA A 55 1.47 13.72 28.27
N VAL A 56 2.70 13.81 28.77
CA VAL A 56 3.00 14.41 30.07
C VAL A 56 3.99 15.54 29.89
N ILE A 57 3.86 16.57 30.73
CA ILE A 57 4.83 17.66 30.86
C ILE A 57 5.51 17.47 32.20
N CYS A 58 6.83 17.34 32.22
CA CYS A 58 7.59 17.27 33.46
C CYS A 58 8.85 18.14 33.37
N GLN A 59 9.44 18.44 34.53
CA GLN A 59 10.80 18.96 34.56
C GLN A 59 11.79 17.81 34.40
N ARG A 60 12.73 17.96 33.47
CA ARG A 60 13.89 17.07 33.31
C ARG A 60 15.12 17.94 33.07
N ASP A 61 16.15 17.74 33.87
CA ASP A 61 17.39 18.52 33.83
C ASP A 61 17.14 20.06 33.91
N GLY A 62 16.16 20.46 34.73
CA GLY A 62 15.78 21.86 34.95
C GLY A 62 14.94 22.51 33.84
N GLN A 63 14.55 21.76 32.80
CA GLN A 63 13.77 22.26 31.67
C GLN A 63 12.39 21.57 31.60
N PRO A 64 11.31 22.29 31.24
CA PRO A 64 10.02 21.67 30.99
C PRO A 64 10.04 20.89 29.67
N CYS A 65 9.75 19.59 29.72
CA CYS A 65 9.73 18.70 28.56
C CYS A 65 8.36 18.08 28.36
N LEU A 66 7.82 18.19 27.14
CA LEU A 66 6.66 17.42 26.70
C LEU A 66 7.11 16.03 26.22
N MET A 67 6.55 14.98 26.81
CA MET A 67 6.91 13.61 26.50
C MET A 67 5.68 12.77 26.14
N PHE A 68 5.85 11.88 25.16
CA PHE A 68 4.92 10.83 24.80
C PHE A 68 5.71 9.57 24.42
N ARG A 69 5.12 8.39 24.61
CA ARG A 69 5.77 7.11 24.29
C ARG A 69 5.26 6.58 22.96
N VAL A 70 6.16 5.99 22.18
CA VAL A 70 5.84 5.23 20.96
C VAL A 70 6.34 3.81 21.15
N GLY A 71 5.55 2.82 20.74
CA GLY A 71 5.92 1.40 20.80
C GLY A 71 5.61 0.69 19.48
N ASP A 72 6.50 -0.21 19.07
CA ASP A 72 6.26 -1.15 17.98
C ASP A 72 5.93 -2.53 18.57
N MET A 73 4.73 -3.03 18.29
CA MET A 73 4.27 -4.35 18.76
C MET A 73 4.84 -5.51 17.91
N ARG A 74 5.51 -5.21 16.79
CA ARG A 74 6.05 -6.23 15.90
C ARG A 74 7.51 -6.55 16.28
N LYS A 75 7.90 -7.83 16.13
CA LYS A 75 9.28 -8.28 16.38
C LYS A 75 10.30 -7.77 15.34
N SER A 76 9.84 -7.31 14.17
CA SER A 76 10.73 -6.80 13.12
C SER A 76 11.05 -5.33 13.36
N HIS A 77 12.33 -4.95 13.31
CA HIS A 77 12.72 -3.55 13.43
C HIS A 77 12.25 -2.68 12.27
N ILE A 78 11.93 -1.41 12.59
CA ILE A 78 11.67 -0.35 11.62
C ILE A 78 13.01 0.26 11.22
N ILE A 79 13.35 0.13 9.94
CA ILE A 79 14.51 0.81 9.34
C ILE A 79 14.12 2.27 9.08
N GLU A 80 15.04 3.22 9.33
CA GLU A 80 14.84 4.67 9.12
C GLU A 80 13.65 5.28 9.88
N ALA A 81 13.46 4.90 11.15
CA ALA A 81 12.42 5.50 11.99
C ALA A 81 12.70 7.00 12.26
N HIS A 82 11.80 7.88 11.80
CA HIS A 82 11.85 9.32 12.05
C HIS A 82 10.56 9.79 12.72
N ILE A 83 10.66 10.59 13.77
CA ILE A 83 9.51 11.15 14.51
C ILE A 83 9.36 12.63 14.17
N ARG A 84 8.14 13.06 13.84
CA ARG A 84 7.78 14.49 13.65
C ARG A 84 6.54 14.80 14.49
N ALA A 85 6.56 15.91 15.21
CA ALA A 85 5.42 16.41 15.96
C ALA A 85 4.99 17.78 15.41
N GLN A 86 3.68 18.01 15.32
CA GLN A 86 3.11 19.28 14.86
C GLN A 86 2.10 19.77 15.89
N MET A 87 2.17 21.06 16.25
CA MET A 87 1.19 21.71 17.11
C MET A 87 0.13 22.39 16.23
N ILE A 88 -1.12 21.93 16.33
CA ILE A 88 -2.25 22.50 15.60
C ILE A 88 -3.12 23.25 16.59
N LYS A 89 -3.19 24.58 16.46
CA LYS A 89 -4.04 25.45 17.27
C LYS A 89 -5.05 26.14 16.36
N ARG A 90 -6.35 26.02 16.65
CA ARG A 90 -7.37 26.86 16.02
C ARG A 90 -7.30 28.26 16.66
N LYS A 91 -7.36 29.30 15.82
CA LYS A 91 -7.36 30.71 16.26
C LYS A 91 -8.62 31.02 17.07
#